data_AF-A0A428RGF2-F1
#
_entry.id   AF-A0A428RGF2-F1
#
_cell.length_a   1.000
_cell.length_b   1.000
_cell.length_c   1.000
_cell.angle_alpha   90.00
_cell.angle_beta   90.00
_cell.angle_gamma   90.00
#
_symmetry.space_group_name_H-M   'P 1'
#
loop_
_entity.id
_entity.type
_entity.pdbx_description
1 polymer ?
#
loop_
_entity_poly.entity_id
_entity_poly.type
_entity_poly.pdbx_seq_one_letter_code
_entity_poly.pdbx_strand_id
1 'polypeptide(L)'
;HTEDPNEHISLAAYLEFTPELGPDVLSNGAIAHQKDDLAGRLSPETRRQVFCGIDSRAEIPHICLDEDERVSSDAGVTFDVDSVLAFPSNLAVAKRGIRWSPTRMTVSDLQSDLHLRSIPVTYLDGNGKQHQVHRPVHQIPHYTFGRVVGFEDISLYLLFPNLCREEQKCSKLRDEDFRLWMDGVLLPAIYQCYSAAHVQHYPSSYDHSRYNATARGVEAPSQRVHPVAREQQLVYFLPPEALADVWAGILARVQEPGFRQFQDVTILLQAKNLKVLTKDVTWDKMVSRFQRYWASAVDEDHTTADLYFDVGKETCPQQASQVMPWGQLAAGVMDEETEKKSGDAAISSMLPGIIRPPETQKQIFYPFSMLRDTGSLTIETGRRSLRRAAGLLYSQFYPSVKEVFAAGNVYPFTNTAIETLALDKKLRKTWELVGGGLSHQPEALIKAYLYTKLRCHYALLGSMQKSFGIREEHRVSGALFYAIDSQMRARELHDRRLVIPTDESSPYVSFTTDTLLRWVRWNINKFCLGFEMVYSFQDPHF
;
A
#
# COMPACT_ATOMS: atom_id res chain seq x y z
N HIS A 1 27.52 15.28 -35.86
CA HIS A 1 26.20 15.83 -35.48
C HIS A 1 25.30 15.66 -36.68
N THR A 2 24.64 14.51 -36.75
CA THR A 2 23.53 14.22 -37.66
C THR A 2 22.28 14.42 -36.81
N GLU A 3 21.51 15.47 -37.10
CA GLU A 3 20.18 15.68 -36.53
C GLU A 3 19.32 14.45 -36.87
N ASP A 4 18.78 13.81 -35.85
CA ASP A 4 17.80 12.73 -35.98
C ASP A 4 16.46 13.37 -36.38
N PRO A 5 15.85 13.00 -37.52
CA PRO A 5 14.62 13.62 -38.02
C PRO A 5 13.34 13.21 -37.28
N ASN A 6 13.45 12.50 -36.15
CA ASN A 6 12.31 12.20 -35.30
C ASN A 6 11.92 13.45 -34.51
N GLU A 7 10.86 14.12 -34.96
CA GLU A 7 10.25 15.29 -34.33
C GLU A 7 9.97 15.00 -32.84
N HIS A 8 10.84 15.48 -31.94
CA HIS A 8 10.64 15.40 -30.49
C HIS A 8 9.52 16.36 -30.11
N ILE A 9 8.52 15.88 -29.39
CA ILE A 9 7.41 16.70 -28.91
C ILE A 9 7.37 16.68 -27.37
N SER A 10 6.97 17.79 -26.77
CA SER A 10 6.72 17.85 -25.33
C SER A 10 5.44 17.09 -24.96
N LEU A 11 5.33 16.66 -23.70
CA LEU A 11 4.12 16.04 -23.17
C LEU A 11 2.94 17.01 -23.23
N ALA A 12 3.15 18.29 -22.92
CA ALA A 12 2.16 19.34 -23.04
C ALA A 12 1.64 19.47 -24.48
N ALA A 13 2.53 19.52 -25.48
CA ALA A 13 2.14 19.59 -26.89
C ALA A 13 1.37 18.33 -27.33
N TYR A 14 1.80 17.14 -26.89
CA TYR A 14 1.06 15.91 -27.19
C TYR A 14 -0.37 15.94 -26.63
N LEU A 15 -0.57 16.52 -25.45
CA LEU A 15 -1.87 16.59 -24.79
C LEU A 15 -2.89 17.48 -25.51
N GLU A 16 -2.45 18.50 -26.26
CA GLU A 16 -3.34 19.38 -27.04
C GLU A 16 -4.16 18.61 -28.09
N PHE A 17 -3.59 17.54 -28.66
CA PHE A 17 -4.26 16.70 -29.65
C PHE A 17 -5.09 15.56 -29.03
N THR A 18 -4.96 15.30 -27.73
CA THR A 18 -5.64 14.16 -27.09
C THR A 18 -7.17 14.21 -27.08
N PRO A 19 -7.85 15.37 -27.01
CA PRO A 19 -9.32 15.42 -27.15
C PRO A 19 -9.81 14.89 -28.50
N GLU A 20 -8.99 14.99 -29.56
CA GLU A 20 -9.28 14.48 -30.89
C GLU A 20 -9.11 12.95 -30.98
N LEU A 21 -8.45 12.35 -29.99
CA LEU A 21 -8.15 10.92 -29.96
C LEU A 21 -9.28 10.07 -29.37
N GLY A 22 -10.31 10.67 -28.78
CA GLY A 22 -11.57 9.96 -28.51
C GLY A 22 -12.36 10.46 -27.30
N PRO A 23 -13.58 9.93 -27.10
CA PRO A 23 -14.48 10.41 -26.06
C PRO A 23 -13.95 10.11 -24.66
N ASP A 24 -14.22 11.02 -23.72
CA ASP A 24 -13.98 10.82 -22.30
C ASP A 24 -15.06 9.91 -21.71
N VAL A 25 -14.74 8.64 -21.55
CA VAL A 25 -15.62 7.67 -20.90
C VAL A 25 -15.39 7.62 -19.39
N LEU A 26 -14.26 8.12 -18.89
CA LEU A 26 -13.86 7.97 -17.48
C LEU A 26 -14.83 8.67 -16.52
N SER A 27 -15.37 9.82 -16.91
CA SER A 27 -16.38 10.59 -16.15
C SER A 27 -17.77 9.94 -16.17
N ASN A 28 -18.03 9.01 -17.08
CA ASN A 28 -19.34 8.42 -17.26
C ASN A 28 -19.63 7.35 -16.19
N GLY A 29 -20.73 7.54 -15.46
CA GLY A 29 -21.25 6.61 -14.46
C GLY A 29 -21.92 5.36 -15.04
N ALA A 30 -22.08 5.28 -16.35
CA ALA A 30 -22.55 4.11 -17.09
C ALA A 30 -21.41 3.50 -17.94
N ILE A 31 -21.58 2.21 -18.26
CA ILE A 31 -20.73 1.50 -19.22
C ILE A 31 -21.34 1.68 -20.62
N ALA A 32 -20.52 1.86 -21.65
CA ALA A 32 -21.03 2.00 -23.00
C ALA A 32 -21.64 0.70 -23.54
N HIS A 33 -22.67 0.88 -24.35
CA HIS A 33 -23.47 -0.14 -25.00
C HIS A 33 -23.38 0.02 -26.53
N GLN A 34 -23.88 -0.97 -27.29
CA GLN A 34 -23.78 -0.95 -28.75
C GLN A 34 -24.36 0.33 -29.38
N LYS A 35 -25.45 0.86 -28.82
CA LYS A 35 -26.11 2.11 -29.25
C LYS A 35 -25.24 3.36 -29.12
N ASP A 36 -24.23 3.33 -28.25
CA ASP A 36 -23.33 4.46 -28.04
C ASP A 36 -22.32 4.57 -29.19
N ASP A 37 -22.14 3.49 -29.97
CA ASP A 37 -21.30 3.38 -31.16
C ASP A 37 -19.89 3.95 -30.96
N LEU A 38 -19.24 3.59 -29.85
CA LEU A 38 -17.87 4.05 -29.56
C LEU A 38 -16.89 3.70 -30.69
N ALA A 39 -17.11 2.57 -31.36
CA ALA A 39 -16.29 2.14 -32.48
C ALA A 39 -16.49 2.99 -33.74
N GLY A 40 -17.73 3.37 -34.06
CA GLY A 40 -18.03 4.25 -35.20
C GLY A 40 -17.65 5.71 -34.96
N ARG A 41 -17.56 6.14 -33.69
CA ARG A 41 -17.05 7.48 -33.32
C ARG A 41 -15.56 7.68 -33.58
N LEU A 42 -14.79 6.62 -33.82
CA LEU A 42 -13.34 6.69 -34.02
C LEU A 42 -12.95 6.10 -35.37
N SER A 43 -12.25 6.89 -36.19
CA SER A 43 -11.68 6.39 -37.43
C SER A 43 -10.68 5.24 -37.16
N PRO A 44 -10.47 4.31 -38.11
CA PRO A 44 -9.41 3.31 -38.02
C PRO A 44 -8.04 3.93 -37.70
N GLU A 45 -7.74 5.09 -38.28
CA GLU A 45 -6.52 5.86 -38.08
C GLU A 45 -6.41 6.37 -36.65
N THR A 46 -7.47 7.00 -36.13
CA THR A 46 -7.53 7.46 -34.74
C THR A 46 -7.37 6.30 -33.77
N ARG A 47 -8.01 5.14 -34.01
CA ARG A 47 -7.84 3.95 -33.17
C ARG A 47 -6.40 3.45 -33.17
N ARG A 48 -5.76 3.42 -34.35
CA ARG A 48 -4.35 3.05 -34.48
C ARG A 48 -3.44 4.01 -33.71
N GLN A 49 -3.72 5.31 -33.77
CA GLN A 49 -2.98 6.32 -33.01
C GLN A 49 -3.20 6.19 -31.50
N VAL A 50 -4.44 6.04 -31.05
CA VAL A 50 -4.79 5.86 -29.63
C VAL A 50 -4.09 4.65 -29.04
N PHE A 51 -4.23 3.47 -29.66
CA PHE A 51 -3.81 2.21 -29.05
C PHE A 51 -2.34 1.86 -29.35
N CYS A 52 -1.84 2.21 -30.53
CA CYS A 52 -0.47 1.87 -30.97
C CYS A 52 0.48 3.07 -30.97
N GLY A 53 -0.01 4.30 -30.81
CA GLY A 53 0.81 5.51 -30.92
C GLY A 53 1.26 5.81 -32.36
N ILE A 54 0.63 5.22 -33.37
CA ILE A 54 1.06 5.37 -34.78
C ILE A 54 0.12 6.38 -35.45
N ASP A 55 0.66 7.50 -35.91
CA ASP A 55 -0.08 8.54 -36.60
C ASP A 55 -0.35 8.21 -38.10
N SER A 56 -0.96 9.15 -38.83
CA SER A 56 -1.25 9.02 -40.26
C SER A 56 -0.01 8.93 -41.15
N ARG A 57 1.16 9.36 -40.65
CA ARG A 57 2.48 9.24 -41.32
C ARG A 57 3.13 7.87 -41.05
N ALA A 58 2.49 7.01 -40.26
CA ALA A 58 3.03 5.76 -39.74
C ALA A 58 4.25 5.96 -38.82
N GLU A 59 4.40 7.15 -38.24
CA GLU A 59 5.46 7.49 -37.30
C GLU A 59 4.93 7.40 -35.86
N ILE A 60 5.85 7.19 -34.92
CA ILE A 60 5.55 7.18 -33.49
C ILE A 60 6.04 8.52 -32.93
N PRO A 61 5.17 9.35 -32.34
CA PRO A 61 5.60 10.59 -31.73
C PRO A 61 6.51 10.26 -30.54
N HIS A 62 7.70 10.86 -30.54
CA HIS A 62 8.67 10.72 -29.47
C HIS A 62 8.43 11.81 -28.42
N ILE A 63 7.75 11.46 -27.33
CA ILE A 63 7.55 12.36 -26.20
C ILE A 63 8.90 12.53 -25.48
N CYS A 64 9.47 13.73 -25.56
CA CYS A 64 10.69 14.11 -24.88
C CYS A 64 10.34 15.04 -23.72
N LEU A 65 10.52 14.56 -22.48
CA LEU A 65 10.16 15.32 -21.29
C LEU A 65 11.11 16.49 -21.01
N ASP A 66 12.27 16.51 -21.67
CA ASP A 66 13.18 17.66 -21.62
C ASP A 66 12.67 18.84 -22.45
N GLU A 67 11.74 18.61 -23.38
CA GLU A 67 11.09 19.65 -24.19
C GLU A 67 9.87 20.28 -23.48
N ASP A 68 9.46 19.77 -22.31
CA ASP A 68 8.36 20.32 -21.51
C ASP A 68 8.77 21.56 -20.71
N GLU A 69 7.78 22.42 -20.41
CA GLU A 69 7.97 23.56 -19.52
C GLU A 69 8.42 23.09 -18.12
N ARG A 70 9.65 23.45 -17.75
CA ARG A 70 10.17 23.20 -16.39
C ARG A 70 9.70 24.30 -15.44
N VAL A 71 9.10 23.90 -14.33
CA VAL A 71 8.71 24.86 -13.29
C VAL A 71 9.95 25.25 -12.48
N SER A 72 10.29 26.54 -12.51
CA SER A 72 11.52 27.12 -11.93
C SER A 72 11.50 27.31 -10.41
N SER A 73 10.54 26.71 -9.72
CA SER A 73 10.42 26.84 -8.27
C SER A 73 11.22 25.77 -7.54
N ASP A 74 12.13 26.24 -6.68
CA ASP A 74 12.84 25.43 -5.70
C ASP A 74 11.93 24.42 -4.97
N ALA A 75 12.40 23.17 -4.88
CA ALA A 75 11.67 22.11 -4.19
C ALA A 75 12.17 21.97 -2.75
N GLY A 76 11.24 21.98 -1.79
CA GLY A 76 11.54 21.72 -0.39
C GLY A 76 11.71 20.23 -0.12
N VAL A 77 12.64 19.89 0.78
CA VAL A 77 12.80 18.52 1.28
C VAL A 77 12.13 18.39 2.64
N THR A 78 11.38 17.31 2.80
CA THR A 78 10.84 16.88 4.10
C THR A 78 11.29 15.46 4.41
N PHE A 79 11.32 15.14 5.70
CA PHE A 79 11.68 13.83 6.22
C PHE A 79 10.56 13.28 7.09
N ASP A 80 10.40 11.97 7.11
CA ASP A 80 9.48 11.26 7.99
C ASP A 80 10.02 9.87 8.35
N VAL A 81 9.47 9.30 9.41
CA VAL A 81 9.45 7.85 9.63
C VAL A 81 8.07 7.38 9.20
N ASP A 82 7.99 6.55 8.16
CA ASP A 82 6.73 6.01 7.63
C ASP A 82 6.22 4.84 8.45
N SER A 83 7.15 3.98 8.90
CA SER A 83 6.85 2.77 9.64
C SER A 83 8.02 2.34 10.51
N VAL A 84 7.71 1.57 11.57
CA VAL A 84 8.69 0.94 12.46
C VAL A 84 8.33 -0.53 12.60
N LEU A 85 9.33 -1.41 12.53
CA LEU A 85 9.21 -2.83 12.80
C LEU A 85 10.17 -3.21 13.92
N ALA A 86 9.69 -3.92 14.93
CA ALA A 86 10.52 -4.41 16.02
C ALA A 86 10.09 -5.80 16.47
N PHE A 87 10.99 -6.52 17.14
CA PHE A 87 10.69 -7.80 17.78
C PHE A 87 10.89 -7.68 19.29
N PRO A 88 9.89 -7.23 20.04
CA PRO A 88 10.00 -7.12 21.49
C PRO A 88 10.18 -8.48 22.16
N SER A 89 10.93 -8.50 23.26
CA SER A 89 11.11 -9.69 24.09
C SER A 89 9.95 -9.93 25.06
N ASN A 90 9.10 -8.93 25.29
CA ASN A 90 8.00 -8.98 26.25
C ASN A 90 6.83 -8.05 25.85
N LEU A 91 5.59 -8.39 26.25
CA LEU A 91 4.40 -7.54 26.09
C LEU A 91 4.46 -6.23 26.88
N ALA A 92 5.27 -6.17 27.95
CA ALA A 92 5.54 -4.96 28.73
C ALA A 92 6.21 -3.84 27.91
N VAL A 93 6.62 -4.11 26.66
CA VAL A 93 6.96 -3.07 25.66
C VAL A 93 5.88 -2.00 25.54
N ALA A 94 4.61 -2.30 25.84
CA ALA A 94 3.51 -1.34 25.83
C ALA A 94 3.36 -0.62 27.19
N LYS A 95 4.08 0.49 27.37
CA LYS A 95 4.14 1.26 28.64
C LYS A 95 2.79 1.63 29.24
N ARG A 96 1.78 1.84 28.39
CA ARG A 96 0.46 2.35 28.80
C ARG A 96 -0.66 1.31 28.66
N GLY A 97 -0.30 0.05 28.41
CA GLY A 97 -1.25 -1.03 28.20
C GLY A 97 -1.59 -1.28 26.74
N ILE A 98 -2.47 -2.25 26.51
CA ILE A 98 -2.81 -2.78 25.18
C ILE A 98 -4.32 -2.78 25.01
N ARG A 99 -4.81 -2.31 23.85
CA ARG A 99 -6.17 -2.59 23.38
C ARG A 99 -6.16 -3.94 22.68
N TRP A 100 -6.47 -4.99 23.43
CA TRP A 100 -6.45 -6.38 23.01
C TRP A 100 -7.69 -6.75 22.20
N SER A 101 -7.47 -7.50 21.12
CA SER A 101 -8.50 -7.96 20.18
C SER A 101 -8.71 -9.48 20.32
N PRO A 102 -9.72 -9.98 21.05
CA PRO A 102 -9.89 -11.41 21.31
C PRO A 102 -10.44 -12.22 20.12
N THR A 103 -10.76 -11.55 19.01
CA THR A 103 -11.19 -12.19 17.76
C THR A 103 -10.15 -12.03 16.66
N ARG A 104 -10.17 -12.94 15.68
CA ARG A 104 -9.27 -12.88 14.51
C ARG A 104 -9.73 -11.76 13.57
N MET A 105 -9.07 -10.61 13.63
CA MET A 105 -9.33 -9.49 12.72
C MET A 105 -8.83 -9.80 11.30
N THR A 106 -9.73 -10.12 10.37
CA THR A 106 -9.38 -10.44 8.96
C THR A 106 -8.76 -9.27 8.19
N VAL A 107 -8.97 -8.03 8.64
CA VAL A 107 -8.50 -6.80 7.94
C VAL A 107 -7.09 -6.39 8.40
N SER A 108 -6.51 -7.04 9.41
CA SER A 108 -5.24 -6.62 10.04
C SER A 108 -4.08 -7.59 9.83
N ASP A 109 -4.29 -8.67 9.07
CA ASP A 109 -3.26 -9.67 8.78
C ASP A 109 -2.12 -9.07 7.93
N LEU A 110 -0.90 -9.60 8.12
CA LEU A 110 0.26 -9.26 7.30
C LEU A 110 0.08 -9.87 5.91
N GLN A 111 -0.08 -9.04 4.88
CA GLN A 111 -0.37 -9.49 3.51
C GLN A 111 0.83 -9.46 2.55
N SER A 112 1.91 -8.78 2.91
CA SER A 112 3.05 -8.54 2.01
C SER A 112 4.38 -8.69 2.72
N ASP A 113 5.44 -8.87 1.92
CA ASP A 113 6.79 -8.99 2.44
C ASP A 113 7.23 -7.74 3.22
N LEU A 114 7.84 -7.99 4.38
CA LEU A 114 8.46 -6.97 5.21
C LEU A 114 9.95 -6.82 4.87
N HIS A 115 10.48 -7.55 3.88
CA HIS A 115 11.88 -7.51 3.44
C HIS A 115 12.90 -7.77 4.56
N LEU A 116 12.43 -8.30 5.70
CA LEU A 116 13.23 -8.69 6.85
C LEU A 116 13.93 -10.02 6.59
N ARG A 117 14.80 -10.44 7.52
CA ARG A 117 15.33 -11.80 7.48
C ARG A 117 14.18 -12.79 7.70
N SER A 118 14.19 -13.87 6.92
CA SER A 118 13.22 -14.94 7.08
C SER A 118 13.45 -15.68 8.41
N ILE A 119 12.38 -16.01 9.12
CA ILE A 119 12.42 -16.70 10.41
C ILE A 119 12.44 -18.21 10.16
N PRO A 120 13.24 -19.00 10.92
CA PRO A 120 13.18 -20.45 10.86
C PRO A 120 11.83 -20.95 11.38
N VAL A 121 11.22 -21.86 10.63
CA VAL A 121 9.94 -22.49 10.97
C VAL A 121 10.08 -24.00 10.86
N THR A 122 9.27 -24.71 11.63
CA THR A 122 9.28 -26.17 11.68
C THR A 122 7.90 -26.69 11.34
N TYR A 123 7.81 -27.70 10.46
CA TYR A 123 6.54 -28.35 10.13
C TYR A 123 6.74 -29.84 9.82
N LEU A 124 5.64 -30.61 9.88
CA LEU A 124 5.59 -32.01 9.46
C LEU A 124 5.01 -32.10 8.05
N ASP A 125 5.62 -32.90 7.17
CA ASP A 125 5.05 -33.21 5.86
C ASP A 125 3.93 -34.27 5.96
N GLY A 126 3.27 -34.55 4.83
CA GLY A 126 2.23 -35.58 4.73
C GLY A 126 2.66 -37.00 5.13
N ASN A 127 3.96 -37.27 5.25
CA ASN A 127 4.52 -38.55 5.70
C ASN A 127 4.97 -38.50 7.17
N GLY A 128 4.72 -37.39 7.89
CA GLY A 128 5.11 -37.20 9.28
C GLY A 128 6.60 -36.88 9.48
N LYS A 129 7.33 -36.52 8.42
CA LYS A 129 8.74 -36.12 8.53
C LYS A 129 8.84 -34.64 8.88
N GLN A 130 9.71 -34.31 9.82
CA GLN A 130 9.97 -32.93 10.23
C GLN A 130 10.89 -32.21 9.24
N HIS A 131 10.50 -31.00 8.86
CA HIS A 131 11.26 -30.09 8.02
C HIS A 131 11.50 -28.78 8.75
N GLN A 132 12.70 -28.23 8.59
CA GLN A 132 13.05 -26.88 9.06
C GLN A 132 13.37 -26.01 7.85
N VAL A 133 12.61 -24.94 7.66
CA VAL A 133 12.76 -24.03 6.52
C VAL A 133 12.70 -22.59 7.00
N HIS A 134 13.12 -21.64 6.17
CA HIS A 134 12.99 -20.21 6.47
C HIS A 134 11.79 -19.62 5.73
N ARG A 135 10.92 -18.89 6.45
CA ARG A 135 9.77 -18.18 5.86
C ARG A 135 9.83 -16.67 6.09
N PRO A 136 9.40 -15.85 5.11
CA PRO A 136 9.11 -14.44 5.33
C PRO A 136 8.07 -14.26 6.45
N VAL A 137 8.18 -13.16 7.21
CA VAL A 137 7.34 -12.89 8.39
C VAL A 137 5.83 -12.97 8.08
N HIS A 138 5.40 -12.39 6.96
CA HIS A 138 3.99 -12.39 6.55
C HIS A 138 3.43 -13.77 6.18
N GLN A 139 4.29 -14.78 5.99
CA GLN A 139 3.87 -16.17 5.69
C GLN A 139 3.77 -17.03 6.94
N ILE A 140 4.22 -16.52 8.09
CA ILE A 140 4.17 -17.26 9.36
C ILE A 140 2.74 -17.12 9.92
N PRO A 141 2.14 -18.21 10.43
CA PRO A 141 0.86 -18.14 11.11
C PRO A 141 0.90 -17.09 12.23
N HIS A 142 -0.07 -16.18 12.25
CA HIS A 142 -0.06 -15.11 13.24
C HIS A 142 -1.44 -14.68 13.70
N TYR A 143 -1.43 -13.98 14.83
CA TYR A 143 -2.59 -13.39 15.48
C TYR A 143 -2.32 -11.92 15.73
N THR A 144 -3.21 -11.04 15.25
CA THR A 144 -3.21 -9.62 15.61
C THR A 144 -3.67 -9.47 17.05
N PHE A 145 -2.72 -9.37 17.98
CA PHE A 145 -2.99 -9.33 19.42
C PHE A 145 -3.76 -8.06 19.81
N GLY A 146 -3.34 -6.91 19.31
CA GLY A 146 -3.95 -5.66 19.68
C GLY A 146 -3.12 -4.45 19.30
N ARG A 147 -3.46 -3.30 19.88
CA ARG A 147 -2.78 -2.02 19.64
C ARG A 147 -2.24 -1.43 20.93
N VAL A 148 -1.09 -0.76 20.85
CA VAL A 148 -0.48 -0.09 22.01
C VAL A 148 -1.29 1.16 22.37
N VAL A 149 -1.59 1.32 23.66
CA VAL A 149 -2.34 2.48 24.16
C VAL A 149 -1.46 3.72 24.18
N GLY A 150 -1.99 4.85 23.72
CA GLY A 150 -1.24 6.09 23.60
C GLY A 150 -0.40 6.19 22.33
N PHE A 151 -0.32 5.12 21.54
CA PHE A 151 0.15 5.16 20.15
C PHE A 151 -0.51 4.05 19.32
N GLU A 152 -1.76 4.29 18.95
CA GLU A 152 -2.67 3.29 18.36
C GLU A 152 -2.30 2.84 16.93
N ASP A 153 -1.37 3.53 16.29
CA ASP A 153 -0.77 3.13 15.02
C ASP A 153 0.18 1.92 15.18
N ILE A 154 0.57 1.59 16.42
CA ILE A 154 1.35 0.41 16.75
C ILE A 154 0.42 -0.78 16.94
N SER A 155 0.57 -1.77 16.07
CA SER A 155 -0.05 -3.09 16.17
C SER A 155 0.95 -4.12 16.70
N LEU A 156 0.48 -5.00 17.58
CA LEU A 156 1.21 -6.14 18.11
C LEU A 156 0.68 -7.42 17.48
N TYR A 157 1.59 -8.24 16.98
CA TYR A 157 1.32 -9.53 16.37
C TYR A 157 2.03 -10.63 17.16
N LEU A 158 1.36 -11.74 17.38
CA LEU A 158 1.99 -12.96 17.87
C LEU A 158 2.20 -13.90 16.69
N LEU A 159 3.46 -14.21 16.40
CA LEU A 159 3.89 -15.11 15.33
C LEU A 159 4.08 -16.52 15.90
N PHE A 160 3.64 -17.53 15.18
CA PHE A 160 3.71 -18.94 15.59
C PHE A 160 4.51 -19.79 14.58
N PRO A 161 5.85 -19.82 14.69
CA PRO A 161 6.72 -20.53 13.75
C PRO A 161 6.40 -22.03 13.61
N ASN A 162 5.98 -22.66 14.71
CA ASN A 162 5.73 -24.10 14.80
C ASN A 162 4.31 -24.52 14.36
N LEU A 163 3.48 -23.57 13.89
CA LEU A 163 2.16 -23.84 13.29
C LEU A 163 2.16 -23.84 11.77
N CYS A 164 3.33 -23.66 11.14
CA CYS A 164 3.47 -23.76 9.70
C CYS A 164 3.05 -25.16 9.23
N ARG A 165 2.38 -25.24 8.08
CA ARG A 165 2.00 -26.51 7.44
C ARG A 165 2.38 -26.50 5.97
N GLU A 166 2.62 -27.67 5.40
CA GLU A 166 3.03 -27.81 3.99
C GLU A 166 1.97 -27.27 3.04
N GLU A 167 0.69 -27.55 3.31
CA GLU A 167 -0.47 -27.17 2.52
C GLU A 167 -0.94 -25.71 2.74
N GLN A 168 -0.28 -24.97 3.64
CA GLN A 168 -0.76 -23.67 4.09
C GLN A 168 -0.61 -22.60 3.01
N LYS A 169 -1.75 -22.07 2.55
CA LYS A 169 -1.83 -21.01 1.51
C LYS A 169 -1.90 -19.59 2.07
N CYS A 170 -2.21 -19.43 3.36
CA CYS A 170 -2.31 -18.13 4.01
C CYS A 170 -1.81 -18.20 5.45
N SER A 171 -1.37 -17.06 5.99
CA SER A 171 -0.87 -16.92 7.36
C SER A 171 -1.96 -16.90 8.44
N LYS A 172 -3.22 -17.10 8.08
CA LYS A 172 -4.33 -17.12 9.03
C LYS A 172 -4.28 -18.40 9.85
N LEU A 173 -4.42 -18.27 11.17
CA LEU A 173 -4.60 -19.41 12.08
C LEU A 173 -5.90 -20.15 11.77
N ARG A 174 -5.87 -21.49 11.84
CA ARG A 174 -7.09 -22.30 11.79
C ARG A 174 -7.93 -22.04 13.04
N ASP A 175 -9.24 -22.25 12.93
CA ASP A 175 -10.18 -22.06 14.04
C ASP A 175 -9.82 -22.95 15.24
N GLU A 176 -9.37 -24.18 14.98
CA GLU A 176 -8.91 -25.13 16.00
C GLU A 176 -7.68 -24.62 16.75
N ASP A 177 -6.65 -24.15 16.03
CA ASP A 177 -5.42 -23.62 16.62
C ASP A 177 -5.72 -22.38 17.45
N PHE A 178 -6.54 -21.47 16.91
CA PHE A 178 -6.86 -20.22 17.59
C PHE A 178 -7.74 -20.44 18.82
N ARG A 179 -8.71 -21.37 18.76
CA ARG A 179 -9.49 -21.77 19.94
C ARG A 179 -8.58 -22.33 21.04
N LEU A 180 -7.68 -23.24 20.68
CA LEU A 180 -6.75 -23.86 21.63
C LEU A 180 -5.77 -22.83 22.22
N TRP A 181 -5.26 -21.92 21.41
CA TRP A 181 -4.44 -20.79 21.86
C TRP A 181 -5.19 -19.92 22.88
N MET A 182 -6.41 -19.50 22.54
CA MET A 182 -7.21 -18.62 23.38
C MET A 182 -7.56 -19.27 24.71
N ASP A 183 -8.14 -20.48 24.67
CA ASP A 183 -8.72 -21.13 25.86
C ASP A 183 -7.66 -21.86 26.71
N GLY A 184 -6.60 -22.37 26.08
CA GLY A 184 -5.56 -23.13 26.76
C GLY A 184 -4.38 -22.29 27.27
N VAL A 185 -4.04 -21.22 26.54
CA VAL A 185 -2.82 -20.44 26.78
C VAL A 185 -3.13 -19.01 27.19
N LEU A 186 -3.75 -18.23 26.31
CA LEU A 186 -3.82 -16.77 26.47
C LEU A 186 -4.77 -16.33 27.58
N LEU A 187 -6.03 -16.77 27.55
CA LEU A 187 -7.02 -16.39 28.57
C LEU A 187 -6.59 -16.83 29.97
N PRO A 188 -6.13 -18.07 30.19
CA PRO A 188 -5.63 -18.45 31.50
C PRO A 188 -4.45 -17.59 31.99
N ALA A 189 -3.51 -17.23 31.11
CA ALA A 189 -2.39 -16.34 31.46
C ALA A 189 -2.89 -14.95 31.86
N ILE A 190 -3.86 -14.38 31.13
CA ILE A 190 -4.49 -13.10 31.48
C ILE A 190 -5.23 -13.22 32.83
N TYR A 191 -6.06 -14.24 33.01
CA TYR A 191 -6.90 -14.39 34.21
C TYR A 191 -6.10 -14.67 35.48
N GLN A 192 -4.90 -15.24 35.36
CA GLN A 192 -4.00 -15.45 36.49
C GLN A 192 -3.31 -14.16 36.95
N CYS A 193 -3.09 -13.22 36.04
CA CYS A 193 -2.31 -12.01 36.30
C CYS A 193 -3.16 -10.79 36.71
N TYR A 194 -4.44 -10.76 36.34
CA TYR A 194 -5.35 -9.64 36.67
C TYR A 194 -6.37 -10.00 37.74
N SER A 195 -6.83 -8.98 38.49
CA SER A 195 -7.83 -9.18 39.54
C SER A 195 -9.21 -9.51 38.96
N ALA A 196 -10.06 -10.15 39.78
CA ALA A 196 -11.45 -10.47 39.43
C ALA A 196 -12.25 -9.24 38.93
N ALA A 197 -11.97 -8.06 39.48
CA ALA A 197 -12.60 -6.80 39.08
C ALA A 197 -12.25 -6.37 37.64
N HIS A 198 -11.07 -6.74 37.13
CA HIS A 198 -10.68 -6.51 35.74
C HIS A 198 -11.28 -7.59 34.84
N VAL A 199 -11.03 -8.86 35.16
CA VAL A 199 -11.31 -9.98 34.25
C VAL A 199 -12.79 -10.33 34.13
N GLN A 200 -13.65 -9.85 35.03
CA GLN A 200 -15.11 -9.93 34.87
C GLN A 200 -15.62 -9.25 33.59
N HIS A 201 -14.85 -8.32 33.03
CA HIS A 201 -15.18 -7.64 31.78
C HIS A 201 -14.58 -8.31 30.55
N TYR A 202 -13.75 -9.35 30.70
CA TYR A 202 -13.12 -10.05 29.59
C TYR A 202 -13.95 -11.26 29.15
N PRO A 203 -13.84 -11.69 27.89
CA PRO A 203 -14.48 -12.91 27.46
C PRO A 203 -13.87 -14.11 28.18
N SER A 204 -14.71 -15.08 28.52
CA SER A 204 -14.34 -16.31 29.23
C SER A 204 -13.83 -17.43 28.32
N SER A 205 -14.00 -17.30 27.00
CA SER A 205 -13.52 -18.26 26.00
C SER A 205 -13.44 -17.67 24.59
N TYR A 206 -12.83 -18.41 23.67
CA TYR A 206 -12.88 -18.16 22.24
C TYR A 206 -14.31 -18.06 21.72
N ASP A 207 -15.18 -19.02 22.07
CA ASP A 207 -16.55 -19.04 21.59
C ASP A 207 -17.34 -17.85 22.16
N HIS A 208 -17.16 -17.50 23.44
CA HIS A 208 -17.77 -16.30 24.02
C HIS A 208 -17.34 -15.03 23.25
N SER A 209 -16.05 -14.89 22.95
CA SER A 209 -15.52 -13.76 22.17
C SER A 209 -16.15 -13.68 20.78
N ARG A 210 -16.25 -14.83 20.09
CA ARG A 210 -16.81 -14.94 18.74
C ARG A 210 -18.29 -14.58 18.71
N TYR A 211 -19.10 -15.15 19.60
CA TYR A 211 -20.53 -14.90 19.63
C TYR A 211 -20.84 -13.44 19.99
N ASN A 212 -20.12 -12.86 20.95
CA ASN A 212 -20.26 -11.43 21.28
C ASN A 212 -19.94 -10.53 20.08
N ALA A 213 -18.87 -10.83 19.33
CA ALA A 213 -18.51 -10.05 18.16
C ALA A 213 -19.59 -10.13 17.06
N THR A 214 -20.31 -11.24 16.92
CA THR A 214 -21.38 -11.38 15.91
C THR A 214 -22.76 -10.93 16.39
N ALA A 215 -22.95 -10.69 17.68
CA ALA A 215 -24.27 -10.46 18.30
C ALA A 215 -25.09 -9.38 17.56
N ARG A 216 -24.53 -8.19 17.33
CA ARG A 216 -25.25 -7.13 16.59
C ARG A 216 -25.61 -7.53 15.15
N GLY A 217 -24.76 -8.32 14.48
CA GLY A 217 -24.98 -8.74 13.10
C GLY A 217 -26.03 -9.85 12.97
N VAL A 218 -26.21 -10.66 14.01
CA VAL A 218 -27.08 -11.85 14.01
C VAL A 218 -28.39 -11.61 14.74
N GLU A 219 -28.37 -10.95 15.89
CA GLU A 219 -29.53 -10.80 16.79
C GLU A 219 -30.41 -9.58 16.42
N ALA A 220 -29.83 -8.53 15.81
CA ALA A 220 -30.56 -7.31 15.48
C ALA A 220 -31.43 -7.35 14.20
N PRO A 221 -31.09 -8.10 13.12
CA PRO A 221 -31.91 -8.11 11.91
C PRO A 221 -33.25 -8.83 12.12
N SER A 222 -34.36 -8.14 11.83
CA SER A 222 -35.72 -8.71 11.93
C SER A 222 -36.29 -9.23 10.60
N GLN A 223 -35.64 -8.98 9.46
CA GLN A 223 -36.20 -9.24 8.12
C GLN A 223 -35.28 -9.94 7.12
N ARG A 224 -33.95 -9.98 7.32
CA ARG A 224 -33.01 -10.63 6.38
C ARG A 224 -31.90 -11.35 7.13
N VAL A 225 -31.71 -12.63 6.82
CA VAL A 225 -30.55 -13.42 7.26
C VAL A 225 -29.42 -13.20 6.26
N HIS A 226 -28.33 -12.57 6.70
CA HIS A 226 -27.11 -12.54 5.91
C HIS A 226 -26.37 -13.88 6.06
N PRO A 227 -25.85 -14.48 4.97
CA PRO A 227 -25.14 -15.76 5.04
C PRO A 227 -23.83 -15.67 5.84
N VAL A 228 -23.29 -14.46 6.02
CA VAL A 228 -22.14 -14.17 6.87
C VAL A 228 -22.52 -13.06 7.84
N ALA A 229 -22.43 -13.36 9.14
CA ALA A 229 -22.65 -12.36 10.18
C ALA A 229 -21.57 -11.28 10.14
N ARG A 230 -21.97 -10.01 10.19
CA ARG A 230 -21.02 -8.91 10.34
C ARG A 230 -20.46 -8.92 11.76
N GLU A 231 -19.15 -9.12 11.88
CA GLU A 231 -18.44 -9.04 13.16
C GLU A 231 -18.20 -7.58 13.58
N GLN A 232 -18.48 -7.29 14.83
CA GLN A 232 -18.09 -6.07 15.53
C GLN A 232 -16.66 -6.22 16.06
N GLN A 233 -15.89 -5.14 15.99
CA GLN A 233 -14.57 -5.09 16.61
C GLN A 233 -14.72 -4.78 18.10
N LEU A 234 -14.80 -5.83 18.91
CA LEU A 234 -14.74 -5.73 20.36
C LEU A 234 -13.27 -5.75 20.79
N VAL A 235 -12.87 -4.76 21.59
CA VAL A 235 -11.52 -4.62 22.11
C VAL A 235 -11.56 -4.40 23.63
N TYR A 236 -10.59 -4.97 24.33
CA TYR A 236 -10.51 -4.93 25.79
C TYR A 236 -9.18 -4.31 26.20
N PHE A 237 -9.19 -3.47 27.23
CA PHE A 237 -7.96 -2.86 27.75
C PHE A 237 -7.24 -3.84 28.68
N LEU A 238 -5.98 -4.14 28.38
CA LEU A 238 -5.05 -4.84 29.25
C LEU A 238 -4.14 -3.79 29.93
N PRO A 239 -4.27 -3.59 31.26
CA PRO A 239 -3.43 -2.67 32.02
C PRO A 239 -1.93 -3.00 31.96
N PRO A 240 -1.02 -2.01 31.95
CA PRO A 240 0.41 -2.26 31.77
C PRO A 240 1.07 -3.05 32.91
N GLU A 241 0.53 -2.96 34.13
CA GLU A 241 1.18 -3.41 35.36
C GLU A 241 1.48 -4.91 35.39
N ALA A 242 0.68 -5.71 34.71
CA ALA A 242 0.81 -7.17 34.69
C ALA A 242 1.24 -7.73 33.32
N LEU A 243 1.53 -6.89 32.32
CA LEU A 243 1.88 -7.37 30.96
C LEU A 243 3.14 -8.25 30.95
N ALA A 244 4.12 -7.94 31.80
CA ALA A 244 5.32 -8.73 31.96
C ALA A 244 5.00 -10.15 32.43
N ASP A 245 4.15 -10.26 33.44
CA ASP A 245 3.72 -11.53 34.03
C ASP A 245 2.80 -12.31 33.09
N VAL A 246 1.92 -11.63 32.34
CA VAL A 246 1.08 -12.26 31.31
C VAL A 246 1.97 -12.92 30.26
N TRP A 247 3.01 -12.24 29.78
CA TRP A 247 3.94 -12.82 28.82
C TRP A 247 4.71 -14.01 29.40
N ALA A 248 5.19 -13.91 30.65
CA ALA A 248 5.82 -15.03 31.34
C ALA A 248 4.88 -16.23 31.49
N GLY A 249 3.61 -15.98 31.82
CA GLY A 249 2.55 -16.99 31.90
C GLY A 249 2.29 -17.67 30.56
N ILE A 250 2.25 -16.91 29.45
CA ILE A 250 2.17 -17.46 28.09
C ILE A 250 3.36 -18.39 27.83
N LEU A 251 4.59 -17.92 28.06
CA LEU A 251 5.80 -18.70 27.80
C LEU A 251 5.89 -19.97 28.64
N ALA A 252 5.40 -19.96 29.89
CA ALA A 252 5.33 -21.16 30.71
C ALA A 252 4.31 -22.17 30.16
N ARG A 253 3.11 -21.70 29.79
CA ARG A 253 2.02 -22.57 29.30
C ARG A 253 2.33 -23.25 27.98
N VAL A 254 3.01 -22.58 27.05
CA VAL A 254 3.40 -23.21 25.77
C VAL A 254 4.38 -24.37 25.92
N GLN A 255 4.99 -24.54 27.12
CA GLN A 255 5.82 -25.72 27.42
C GLN A 255 5.01 -26.93 27.88
N GLU A 256 3.76 -26.74 28.31
CA GLU A 256 2.91 -27.80 28.82
C GLU A 256 2.52 -28.80 27.72
N PRO A 257 2.29 -30.08 28.07
CA PRO A 257 1.76 -31.07 27.13
C PRO A 257 0.43 -30.59 26.53
N GLY A 258 0.32 -30.59 25.20
CA GLY A 258 -0.88 -30.14 24.47
C GLY A 258 -0.77 -28.73 23.86
N PHE A 259 0.23 -27.93 24.25
CA PHE A 259 0.43 -26.56 23.74
C PHE A 259 1.78 -26.34 23.05
N ARG A 260 2.59 -27.40 22.88
CA ARG A 260 3.94 -27.30 22.32
C ARG A 260 4.01 -26.74 20.91
N GLN A 261 2.92 -26.86 20.13
CA GLN A 261 2.83 -26.24 18.81
C GLN A 261 2.87 -24.69 18.84
N PHE A 262 2.71 -24.08 20.02
CA PHE A 262 2.86 -22.64 20.23
C PHE A 262 4.23 -22.26 20.82
N GLN A 263 5.17 -23.21 20.98
CA GLN A 263 6.55 -22.89 21.35
C GLN A 263 7.17 -21.91 20.34
N ASP A 264 8.16 -21.14 20.81
CA ASP A 264 8.85 -20.10 20.03
C ASP A 264 7.94 -18.97 19.52
N VAL A 265 6.77 -18.81 20.15
CA VAL A 265 5.89 -17.66 19.91
C VAL A 265 6.68 -16.36 20.07
N THR A 266 6.63 -15.52 19.04
CA THR A 266 7.42 -14.29 18.96
C THR A 266 6.51 -13.09 18.80
N ILE A 267 6.83 -11.98 19.46
CA ILE A 267 6.11 -10.71 19.30
C ILE A 267 6.71 -9.97 18.11
N LEU A 268 5.86 -9.54 17.18
CA LEU A 268 6.18 -8.52 16.19
C LEU A 268 5.41 -7.26 16.54
N LEU A 269 6.14 -6.16 16.68
CA LEU A 269 5.60 -4.81 16.78
C LEU A 269 5.71 -4.14 15.42
N GLN A 270 4.60 -3.59 14.94
CA GLN A 270 4.56 -2.84 13.69
C GLN A 270 3.80 -1.52 13.90
N ALA A 271 4.52 -0.42 13.76
CA ALA A 271 3.94 0.91 13.61
C ALA A 271 3.84 1.24 12.12
N LYS A 272 2.67 1.65 11.64
CA LYS A 272 2.43 2.00 10.22
C LYS A 272 1.64 3.29 10.11
N ASN A 273 1.63 3.87 8.91
CA ASN A 273 0.93 5.13 8.61
C ASN A 273 1.49 6.34 9.38
N LEU A 274 2.79 6.30 9.72
CA LEU A 274 3.43 7.38 10.48
C LEU A 274 3.88 8.55 9.61
N LYS A 275 3.84 8.40 8.28
CA LYS A 275 4.30 9.38 7.28
C LYS A 275 3.96 10.82 7.62
N VAL A 276 2.67 11.14 7.74
CA VAL A 276 2.21 12.52 7.97
C VAL A 276 2.39 12.92 9.44
N LEU A 277 2.29 11.96 10.36
CA LEU A 277 2.45 12.18 11.79
C LEU A 277 3.86 12.67 12.14
N THR A 278 4.89 12.07 11.54
CA THR A 278 6.31 12.34 11.85
C THR A 278 6.96 13.34 10.90
N LYS A 279 6.29 13.72 9.79
CA LYS A 279 6.85 14.59 8.75
C LYS A 279 7.29 15.96 9.26
N ASP A 280 8.50 16.37 8.89
CA ASP A 280 8.99 17.73 9.12
C ASP A 280 10.01 18.18 8.07
N VAL A 281 10.31 19.48 8.02
CA VAL A 281 11.21 20.14 7.06
C VAL A 281 12.69 20.06 7.43
N THR A 282 12.99 19.50 8.61
CA THR A 282 14.35 19.27 9.10
C THR A 282 14.43 17.89 9.72
N TRP A 283 15.58 17.24 9.60
CA TRP A 283 15.83 15.93 10.18
C TRP A 283 15.62 15.91 11.70
N ASP A 284 16.14 16.91 12.42
CA ASP A 284 16.06 16.98 13.88
C ASP A 284 14.61 17.06 14.38
N LYS A 285 13.77 17.88 13.74
CA LYS A 285 12.34 17.95 14.09
C LYS A 285 11.60 16.67 13.78
N MET A 286 11.91 15.99 12.68
CA MET A 286 11.33 14.68 12.36
C MET A 286 11.67 13.67 13.46
N VAL A 287 12.96 13.55 13.82
CA VAL A 287 13.43 12.63 14.87
C VAL A 287 12.81 12.99 16.22
N SER A 288 12.85 14.26 16.62
CA SER A 288 12.28 14.74 17.88
C SER A 288 10.76 14.51 17.95
N ARG A 289 10.06 14.67 16.83
CA ARG A 289 8.62 14.41 16.75
C ARG A 289 8.31 12.93 16.89
N PHE A 290 9.01 12.07 16.14
CA PHE A 290 8.87 10.62 16.26
C PHE A 290 9.14 10.14 17.69
N GLN A 291 10.25 10.58 18.28
CA GLN A 291 10.68 10.19 19.62
C GLN A 291 9.66 10.58 20.71
N ARG A 292 8.97 11.72 20.58
CA ARG A 292 7.90 12.10 21.52
C ARG A 292 6.76 11.07 21.56
N TYR A 293 6.34 10.57 20.41
CA TYR A 293 5.30 9.52 20.37
C TYR A 293 5.86 8.19 20.86
N TRP A 294 7.02 7.79 20.34
CA TRP A 294 7.65 6.50 20.62
C TRP A 294 7.96 6.33 22.12
N ALA A 295 8.73 7.23 22.72
CA ALA A 295 9.14 7.13 24.12
C ALA A 295 7.97 7.16 25.12
N SER A 296 6.84 7.77 24.73
CA SER A 296 5.63 7.84 25.56
C SER A 296 4.84 6.54 25.63
N ALA A 297 4.99 5.66 24.64
CA ALA A 297 4.16 4.47 24.48
C ALA A 297 4.98 3.17 24.51
N VAL A 298 6.25 3.22 24.11
CA VAL A 298 7.12 2.05 23.94
C VAL A 298 8.20 2.03 25.01
N ASP A 299 8.36 0.89 25.66
CA ASP A 299 9.49 0.58 26.53
C ASP A 299 10.64 -0.03 25.73
N GLU A 300 11.72 0.73 25.60
CA GLU A 300 12.88 0.32 24.82
C GLU A 300 13.68 -0.80 25.49
N ASP A 301 13.54 -0.98 26.81
CA ASP A 301 14.21 -2.07 27.54
C ASP A 301 13.71 -3.46 27.10
N HIS A 302 12.51 -3.51 26.53
CA HIS A 302 11.92 -4.72 25.95
C HIS A 302 12.10 -4.82 24.43
N THR A 303 12.72 -3.82 23.79
CA THR A 303 12.99 -3.83 22.35
C THR A 303 14.30 -4.55 22.08
N THR A 304 14.32 -5.49 21.13
CA THR A 304 15.56 -6.18 20.73
C THR A 304 16.37 -5.37 19.71
N ALA A 305 17.57 -5.86 19.37
CA ALA A 305 18.38 -5.27 18.31
C ALA A 305 17.74 -5.35 16.92
N ASP A 306 16.75 -6.22 16.73
CA ASP A 306 15.96 -6.31 15.50
C ASP A 306 14.88 -5.22 15.47
N LEU A 307 15.35 -3.98 15.30
CA LEU A 307 14.57 -2.76 15.12
C LEU A 307 14.84 -2.19 13.73
N TYR A 308 13.79 -1.82 13.01
CA TYR A 308 13.88 -1.33 11.64
C TYR A 308 12.94 -0.13 11.43
N PHE A 309 13.39 0.82 10.62
CA PHE A 309 12.68 2.04 10.30
C PHE A 309 12.52 2.16 8.78
N ASP A 310 11.34 2.56 8.32
CA ASP A 310 11.17 3.09 6.97
C ASP A 310 11.32 4.60 7.04
N VAL A 311 12.49 5.09 6.62
CA VAL A 311 12.80 6.53 6.61
C VAL A 311 12.42 7.10 5.26
N GLY A 312 11.51 8.07 5.26
CA GLY A 312 11.08 8.82 4.09
C GLY A 312 11.86 10.12 3.92
N LYS A 313 12.19 10.42 2.67
CA LYS A 313 12.56 11.74 2.18
C LYS A 313 11.60 12.10 1.05
N GLU A 314 10.98 13.26 1.12
CA GLU A 314 10.09 13.74 0.06
C GLU A 314 10.56 15.09 -0.44
N THR A 315 10.77 15.19 -1.75
CA THR A 315 11.13 16.42 -2.45
C THR A 315 9.86 16.91 -3.14
N CYS A 316 9.30 18.02 -2.68
CA CYS A 316 8.03 18.55 -3.15
C CYS A 316 8.17 20.04 -3.46
N PRO A 317 7.51 20.55 -4.51
CA PRO A 317 7.42 21.98 -4.73
C PRO A 317 6.83 22.70 -3.52
N GLN A 318 7.31 23.92 -3.23
CA GLN A 318 6.94 24.66 -2.02
C GLN A 318 5.61 25.42 -2.13
N GLN A 319 4.97 25.40 -3.29
CA GLN A 319 3.66 26.01 -3.50
C GLN A 319 2.61 25.39 -2.58
N ALA A 320 1.67 26.24 -2.14
CA ALA A 320 0.55 25.79 -1.33
C ALA A 320 -0.50 25.14 -2.23
N SER A 321 -0.73 23.85 -2.04
CA SER A 321 -1.87 23.15 -2.64
C SER A 321 -3.21 23.71 -2.13
N GLN A 322 -4.21 23.71 -2.99
CA GLN A 322 -5.57 24.16 -2.72
C GLN A 322 -6.60 23.07 -3.05
N VAL A 323 -7.78 23.20 -2.46
CA VAL A 323 -8.93 22.36 -2.84
C VAL A 323 -9.63 23.04 -3.99
N MET A 324 -9.93 22.27 -5.03
CA MET A 324 -10.72 22.75 -6.15
C MET A 324 -12.05 23.36 -5.68
N PRO A 325 -12.44 24.55 -6.19
CA PRO A 325 -13.73 25.17 -5.86
C PRO A 325 -14.92 24.25 -6.15
N TRP A 326 -15.91 24.26 -5.26
CA TRP A 326 -17.12 23.44 -5.39
C TRP A 326 -17.84 23.65 -6.74
N GLY A 327 -17.88 24.88 -7.26
CA GLY A 327 -18.52 25.17 -8.55
C GLY A 327 -17.88 24.41 -9.71
N GLN A 328 -16.54 24.32 -9.75
CA GLN A 328 -15.80 23.56 -10.76
C GLN A 328 -15.96 22.05 -10.56
N LEU A 329 -15.88 21.59 -9.30
CA LEU A 329 -16.13 20.19 -8.96
C LEU A 329 -17.53 19.72 -9.35
N ALA A 330 -18.56 20.53 -9.07
CA ALA A 330 -19.95 20.22 -9.38
C ALA A 330 -20.24 20.26 -10.89
N ALA A 331 -19.54 21.12 -11.63
CA ALA A 331 -19.60 21.13 -13.09
C ALA A 331 -18.96 19.87 -13.71
N GLY A 332 -18.06 19.20 -12.99
CA GLY A 332 -17.35 18.02 -13.50
C GLY A 332 -16.39 18.33 -14.64
N VAL A 333 -16.07 19.61 -14.84
CA VAL A 333 -15.24 20.10 -15.95
C VAL A 333 -13.80 20.23 -15.47
N MET A 334 -12.87 19.60 -16.19
CA MET A 334 -11.46 19.97 -16.16
C MET A 334 -11.28 21.10 -17.16
N ASP A 335 -11.38 22.35 -16.71
CA ASP A 335 -11.34 23.52 -17.60
C ASP A 335 -9.95 23.66 -18.24
N GLU A 336 -9.90 23.77 -19.58
CA GLU A 336 -8.66 24.06 -20.32
C GLU A 336 -8.16 25.49 -20.06
N GLU A 337 -9.05 26.41 -19.72
CA GLU A 337 -8.78 27.83 -19.49
C GLU A 337 -8.58 28.17 -18.00
N THR A 338 -7.86 27.32 -17.27
CA THR A 338 -7.22 27.87 -16.06
C THR A 338 -6.11 28.78 -16.57
N GLU A 339 -6.38 30.09 -16.69
CA GLU A 339 -5.39 31.13 -17.00
C GLU A 339 -4.04 30.75 -16.39
N LYS A 340 -2.94 30.95 -17.14
CA LYS A 340 -1.51 30.82 -16.75
C LYS A 340 -1.16 31.61 -15.47
N LYS A 341 -1.85 31.35 -14.37
CA LYS A 341 -1.65 31.86 -13.03
C LYS A 341 -0.97 30.74 -12.30
N SER A 342 0.36 30.69 -12.42
CA SER A 342 1.27 29.99 -11.50
C SER A 342 0.69 28.68 -10.96
N GLY A 343 0.48 27.71 -11.86
CA GLY A 343 -0.08 26.40 -11.51
C GLY A 343 0.83 25.64 -10.54
N ASP A 344 0.23 24.77 -9.73
CA ASP A 344 0.99 23.85 -8.89
C ASP A 344 1.99 23.04 -9.73
N ALA A 345 3.16 22.78 -9.15
CA ALA A 345 4.18 21.98 -9.80
C ALA A 345 4.09 20.52 -9.36
N ALA A 346 4.44 19.63 -10.29
CA ALA A 346 4.63 18.23 -10.03
C ALA A 346 6.03 17.81 -10.46
N ILE A 347 6.70 16.97 -9.67
CA ILE A 347 8.03 16.44 -9.99
C ILE A 347 7.89 14.96 -10.33
N SER A 348 8.43 14.55 -11.47
CA SER A 348 8.47 13.15 -11.94
C SER A 348 9.82 12.84 -12.57
N SER A 349 10.65 12.06 -11.88
CA SER A 349 11.74 11.25 -12.45
C SER A 349 12.62 10.69 -11.33
N MET A 350 13.28 9.57 -11.61
CA MET A 350 14.53 9.14 -11.00
C MET A 350 15.26 8.27 -12.04
N LEU A 351 16.34 8.80 -12.64
CA LEU A 351 17.32 8.03 -13.42
C LEU A 351 18.73 8.17 -12.81
N PRO A 352 19.06 7.52 -11.68
CA PRO A 352 20.40 6.99 -11.56
C PRO A 352 20.43 5.88 -12.59
N GLY A 353 21.07 6.17 -13.73
CA GLY A 353 21.13 5.27 -14.89
C GLY A 353 21.31 3.84 -14.42
N ILE A 354 20.47 2.93 -14.95
CA ILE A 354 20.36 1.51 -14.58
C ILE A 354 21.76 0.96 -14.29
N ILE A 355 22.19 1.05 -13.03
CA ILE A 355 23.45 0.48 -12.60
C ILE A 355 23.15 -0.99 -12.72
N ARG A 356 23.84 -1.71 -13.63
CA ARG A 356 23.77 -3.17 -13.66
C ARG A 356 23.79 -3.62 -12.21
N PRO A 357 22.69 -4.19 -11.68
CA PRO A 357 22.61 -4.43 -10.27
C PRO A 357 23.80 -5.32 -9.93
N PRO A 358 24.59 -4.98 -8.89
CA PRO A 358 25.56 -5.93 -8.37
C PRO A 358 24.82 -7.26 -8.20
N GLU A 359 25.42 -8.41 -8.54
CA GLU A 359 24.75 -9.73 -8.57
C GLU A 359 23.91 -10.03 -7.31
N THR A 360 24.22 -9.37 -6.22
CA THR A 360 23.55 -9.43 -4.92
C THR A 360 22.33 -8.50 -4.74
N GLN A 361 21.79 -7.78 -5.73
CA GLN A 361 20.64 -6.87 -5.55
C GLN A 361 19.53 -7.15 -6.54
N LYS A 362 18.27 -7.08 -6.09
CA LYS A 362 17.09 -7.16 -6.95
C LYS A 362 16.55 -5.76 -7.16
N GLN A 363 16.57 -5.30 -8.41
CA GLN A 363 16.02 -4.01 -8.81
C GLN A 363 14.82 -4.23 -9.72
N ILE A 364 13.72 -3.50 -9.50
CA ILE A 364 12.55 -3.53 -10.37
C ILE A 364 12.15 -2.09 -10.68
N PHE A 365 12.16 -1.74 -11.96
CA PHE A 365 11.67 -0.47 -12.46
C PHE A 365 10.24 -0.62 -12.98
N TYR A 366 9.39 0.33 -12.64
CA TYR A 366 7.97 0.39 -13.01
C TYR A 366 7.74 1.67 -13.80
N PRO A 367 7.64 1.60 -15.14
CA PRO A 367 7.39 2.77 -15.98
C PRO A 367 6.10 3.50 -15.57
N PHE A 368 6.14 4.82 -15.54
CA PHE A 368 5.00 5.65 -15.16
C PHE A 368 4.12 5.93 -16.37
N SER A 369 2.89 5.38 -16.37
CA SER A 369 1.85 5.68 -17.36
C SER A 369 2.34 5.62 -18.82
N MET A 370 3.05 4.55 -19.19
CA MET A 370 3.61 4.33 -20.53
C MET A 370 4.69 5.32 -21.00
N LEU A 371 5.24 6.14 -20.10
CA LEU A 371 6.47 6.90 -20.36
C LEU A 371 7.69 6.01 -20.07
N ARG A 372 8.62 5.93 -21.01
CA ARG A 372 9.79 5.04 -20.92
C ARG A 372 10.75 5.46 -19.82
N ASP A 373 11.01 6.77 -19.72
CA ASP A 373 12.13 7.32 -18.95
C ASP A 373 11.71 7.88 -17.58
N THR A 374 10.43 7.70 -17.20
CA THR A 374 9.93 8.04 -15.86
C THR A 374 9.26 6.83 -15.23
N GLY A 375 9.33 6.73 -13.90
CA GLY A 375 8.84 5.54 -13.22
C GLY A 375 9.09 5.53 -11.72
N SER A 376 8.74 4.40 -11.13
CA SER A 376 9.10 4.05 -9.77
C SER A 376 10.19 2.98 -9.78
N LEU A 377 11.07 2.99 -8.79
CA LEU A 377 12.15 2.03 -8.65
C LEU A 377 12.08 1.37 -7.28
N THR A 378 12.21 0.04 -7.24
CA THR A 378 12.40 -0.70 -6.00
C THR A 378 13.75 -1.39 -6.02
N ILE A 379 14.45 -1.36 -4.88
CA ILE A 379 15.75 -1.99 -4.70
C ILE A 379 15.68 -2.82 -3.43
N GLU A 380 15.75 -4.14 -3.58
CA GLU A 380 15.90 -5.07 -2.48
C GLU A 380 17.36 -5.52 -2.38
N THR A 381 17.96 -5.27 -1.23
CA THR A 381 19.35 -5.69 -0.98
C THR A 381 19.40 -7.19 -0.71
N GLY A 382 20.27 -7.90 -1.41
CA GLY A 382 20.42 -9.34 -1.23
C GLY A 382 21.07 -9.67 0.11
N ARG A 383 20.79 -10.89 0.56
CA ARG A 383 21.16 -11.42 1.89
C ARG A 383 22.64 -11.35 2.20
N ARG A 384 23.50 -11.46 1.18
CA ARG A 384 24.97 -11.44 1.30
C ARG A 384 25.59 -10.09 0.96
N SER A 385 24.79 -9.07 0.65
CA SER A 385 25.30 -7.77 0.26
C SER A 385 25.87 -7.00 1.46
N LEU A 386 26.96 -6.26 1.25
CA LEU A 386 27.54 -5.38 2.27
C LEU A 386 26.55 -4.31 2.74
N ARG A 387 25.68 -3.82 1.84
CA ARG A 387 24.62 -2.85 2.20
C ARG A 387 23.64 -3.44 3.22
N ARG A 388 23.24 -4.71 3.04
CA ARG A 388 22.36 -5.41 3.98
C ARG A 388 23.05 -5.71 5.31
N ALA A 389 24.34 -6.08 5.27
CA ALA A 389 25.15 -6.23 6.47
C ALA A 389 25.30 -4.91 7.24
N ALA A 390 25.39 -3.78 6.52
CA ALA A 390 25.42 -2.43 7.09
C ALA A 390 24.03 -1.90 7.51
N GLY A 391 22.95 -2.66 7.27
CA GLY A 391 21.61 -2.33 7.77
C GLY A 391 20.65 -1.70 6.76
N LEU A 392 21.00 -1.54 5.48
CA LEU A 392 20.04 -1.12 4.43
C LEU A 392 19.37 -2.35 3.82
N LEU A 393 18.06 -2.50 3.99
CA LEU A 393 17.31 -3.69 3.57
C LEU A 393 16.58 -3.49 2.25
N TYR A 394 15.86 -2.39 2.11
CA TYR A 394 15.00 -2.11 0.98
C TYR A 394 14.97 -0.61 0.68
N SER A 395 14.76 -0.23 -0.57
CA SER A 395 14.55 1.16 -0.98
C SER A 395 13.47 1.26 -2.04
N GLN A 396 12.64 2.28 -1.92
CA GLN A 396 11.58 2.59 -2.86
C GLN A 396 11.70 4.04 -3.30
N PHE A 397 11.51 4.27 -4.59
CA PHE A 397 11.49 5.59 -5.19
C PHE A 397 10.25 5.69 -6.06
N TYR A 398 9.43 6.72 -5.86
CA TYR A 398 8.19 6.88 -6.61
C TYR A 398 7.69 8.32 -6.62
N PRO A 399 6.98 8.74 -7.68
CA PRO A 399 6.21 9.99 -7.67
C PRO A 399 5.03 9.91 -6.69
N SER A 400 4.84 10.94 -5.87
CA SER A 400 3.75 11.02 -4.89
C SER A 400 2.37 11.18 -5.53
N VAL A 401 2.28 11.41 -6.84
CA VAL A 401 1.01 11.37 -7.59
C VAL A 401 0.29 10.04 -7.45
N LYS A 402 0.99 8.95 -7.07
CA LYS A 402 0.36 7.67 -6.75
C LYS A 402 -0.72 7.78 -5.67
N GLU A 403 -0.59 8.74 -4.75
CA GLU A 403 -1.50 8.94 -3.61
C GLU A 403 -2.89 9.44 -4.07
N VAL A 404 -3.02 9.93 -5.31
CA VAL A 404 -4.32 10.21 -5.95
C VAL A 404 -5.14 8.93 -6.08
N PHE A 405 -4.48 7.78 -6.27
CA PHE A 405 -5.13 6.52 -6.61
C PHE A 405 -5.02 5.43 -5.53
N ALA A 406 -4.05 5.53 -4.62
CA ALA A 406 -3.85 4.55 -3.57
C ALA A 406 -4.94 4.68 -2.48
N ALA A 407 -5.76 3.65 -2.29
CA ALA A 407 -6.75 3.60 -1.20
C ALA A 407 -6.53 2.34 -0.36
N GLY A 408 -5.76 2.44 0.74
CA GLY A 408 -5.50 1.29 1.63
C GLY A 408 -4.90 0.09 0.90
N ASN A 409 -3.91 0.33 0.02
CA ASN A 409 -3.30 -0.65 -0.90
C ASN A 409 -4.19 -1.15 -2.06
N VAL A 410 -5.41 -0.61 -2.23
CA VAL A 410 -6.24 -0.88 -3.39
C VAL A 410 -5.94 0.14 -4.50
N TYR A 411 -5.39 -0.35 -5.61
CA TYR A 411 -5.10 0.45 -6.81
C TYR A 411 -6.22 0.30 -7.84
N PRO A 412 -6.36 1.26 -8.78
CA PRO A 412 -7.36 1.15 -9.84
C PRO A 412 -7.22 -0.13 -10.66
N PHE A 413 -8.34 -0.76 -10.98
CA PHE A 413 -8.46 -1.89 -11.92
C PHE A 413 -7.62 -3.14 -11.56
N THR A 414 -7.27 -3.34 -10.27
CA THR A 414 -6.56 -4.55 -9.81
C THR A 414 -7.41 -5.81 -9.76
N ASN A 415 -8.75 -5.69 -9.88
CA ASN A 415 -9.64 -6.83 -9.95
C ASN A 415 -9.55 -7.46 -11.36
N THR A 416 -8.69 -8.46 -11.52
CA THR A 416 -8.45 -9.15 -12.80
C THR A 416 -9.72 -9.77 -13.37
N ALA A 417 -10.69 -10.17 -12.53
CA ALA A 417 -11.95 -10.73 -13.00
C ALA A 417 -12.76 -9.77 -13.88
N ILE A 418 -12.51 -8.45 -13.82
CA ILE A 418 -13.15 -7.47 -14.73
C ILE A 418 -12.86 -7.81 -16.20
N GLU A 419 -11.70 -8.40 -16.52
CA GLU A 419 -11.36 -8.79 -17.90
C GLU A 419 -12.36 -9.79 -18.49
N THR A 420 -13.00 -10.59 -17.64
CA THR A 420 -14.00 -11.56 -18.08
C THR A 420 -15.23 -10.89 -18.67
N LEU A 421 -15.50 -9.63 -18.32
CA LEU A 421 -16.59 -8.85 -18.93
C LEU A 421 -16.35 -8.56 -20.41
N ALA A 422 -15.12 -8.63 -20.89
CA ALA A 422 -14.75 -8.44 -22.29
C ALA A 422 -14.59 -9.76 -23.07
N LEU A 423 -14.93 -10.91 -22.48
CA LEU A 423 -14.89 -12.22 -23.16
C LEU A 423 -16.21 -12.55 -23.84
N ASP A 424 -16.19 -13.22 -24.99
CA ASP A 424 -17.43 -13.67 -25.65
C ASP A 424 -18.33 -14.48 -24.70
N LYS A 425 -19.65 -14.24 -24.77
CA LYS A 425 -20.61 -14.90 -23.85
C LYS A 425 -20.65 -16.42 -24.00
N LYS A 426 -20.42 -16.95 -25.22
CA LYS A 426 -20.34 -18.40 -25.42
C LYS A 426 -19.07 -18.95 -24.78
N LEU A 427 -17.95 -18.24 -24.90
CA LEU A 427 -16.70 -18.62 -24.24
C LEU A 427 -16.85 -18.64 -22.71
N ARG A 428 -17.50 -17.62 -22.12
CA ARG A 428 -17.80 -17.59 -20.68
C ARG A 428 -18.68 -18.78 -20.25
N LYS A 429 -19.78 -19.03 -20.97
CA LYS A 429 -20.67 -20.19 -20.70
C LYS A 429 -19.95 -21.52 -20.84
N THR A 430 -19.08 -21.67 -21.84
CA THR A 430 -18.27 -22.88 -22.01
C THR A 430 -17.30 -23.06 -20.86
N TRP A 431 -16.65 -21.99 -20.38
CA TRP A 431 -15.76 -22.07 -19.22
C TRP A 431 -16.50 -22.37 -17.91
N GLU A 432 -17.71 -21.84 -17.75
CA GLU A 432 -18.61 -22.21 -16.64
C GLU A 432 -18.96 -23.71 -16.68
N LEU A 433 -19.25 -24.25 -17.87
CA LEU A 433 -19.64 -25.65 -18.07
C LEU A 433 -18.48 -26.65 -17.93
N VAL A 434 -17.28 -26.29 -18.39
CA VAL A 434 -16.10 -27.20 -18.44
C VAL A 434 -15.23 -27.09 -17.18
N GLY A 435 -15.12 -25.91 -16.59
CA GLY A 435 -14.14 -25.60 -15.54
C GLY A 435 -14.68 -25.57 -14.10
N GLY A 436 -15.97 -25.83 -13.88
CA GLY A 436 -16.55 -25.71 -12.53
C GLY A 436 -16.68 -24.26 -12.05
N GLY A 437 -16.91 -23.32 -12.98
CA GLY A 437 -17.36 -21.96 -12.70
C GLY A 437 -16.27 -20.89 -12.73
N LEU A 438 -16.38 -19.95 -13.67
CA LEU A 438 -16.00 -18.56 -13.37
C LEU A 438 -17.00 -18.09 -12.29
N SER A 439 -16.64 -18.21 -11.01
CA SER A 439 -17.49 -17.85 -9.87
C SER A 439 -17.58 -16.32 -9.70
N HIS A 440 -17.93 -15.59 -10.76
CA HIS A 440 -17.98 -14.13 -10.76
C HIS A 440 -19.35 -13.66 -11.25
N GLN A 441 -20.01 -12.83 -10.45
CA GLN A 441 -21.27 -12.20 -10.84
C GLN A 441 -20.98 -11.00 -11.74
N PRO A 442 -21.44 -10.99 -13.01
CA PRO A 442 -21.18 -9.88 -13.93
C PRO A 442 -21.63 -8.52 -13.39
N GLU A 443 -22.76 -8.45 -12.69
CA GLU A 443 -23.28 -7.22 -12.10
C GLU A 443 -22.33 -6.65 -11.03
N ALA A 444 -21.72 -7.54 -10.23
CA ALA A 444 -20.72 -7.13 -9.24
C ALA A 444 -19.44 -6.61 -9.90
N LEU A 445 -19.02 -7.22 -11.02
CA LEU A 445 -17.85 -6.78 -11.79
C LEU A 445 -18.11 -5.44 -12.48
N ILE A 446 -19.28 -5.24 -13.10
CA ILE A 446 -19.67 -3.95 -13.70
C ILE A 446 -19.68 -2.86 -12.63
N LYS A 447 -20.28 -3.14 -11.46
CA LYS A 447 -20.25 -2.21 -10.32
C LYS A 447 -18.82 -1.87 -9.89
N ALA A 448 -17.95 -2.86 -9.78
CA ALA A 448 -16.54 -2.65 -9.41
C ALA A 448 -15.79 -1.80 -10.45
N TYR A 449 -16.02 -2.07 -11.75
CA TYR A 449 -15.46 -1.32 -12.87
C TYR A 449 -15.90 0.16 -12.84
N LEU A 450 -17.21 0.41 -12.80
CA LEU A 450 -17.79 1.76 -12.78
C LEU A 450 -17.37 2.55 -11.53
N TYR A 451 -17.35 1.89 -10.37
CA TYR A 451 -16.87 2.52 -9.14
C TYR A 451 -15.40 2.92 -9.26
N THR A 452 -14.57 2.06 -9.86
CA THR A 452 -13.15 2.37 -10.10
C THR A 452 -12.99 3.56 -11.05
N LYS A 453 -13.74 3.61 -12.16
CA LYS A 453 -13.74 4.76 -13.09
C LYS A 453 -14.04 6.07 -12.38
N LEU A 454 -15.16 6.12 -11.66
CA LEU A 454 -15.58 7.33 -10.95
C LEU A 454 -14.59 7.72 -9.85
N ARG A 455 -14.00 6.75 -9.14
CA ARG A 455 -12.94 7.01 -8.17
C ARG A 455 -11.75 7.70 -8.82
N CYS A 456 -11.29 7.23 -9.99
CA CYS A 456 -10.23 7.89 -10.73
C CYS A 456 -10.64 9.28 -11.21
N HIS A 457 -11.85 9.43 -11.78
CA HIS A 457 -12.36 10.71 -12.27
C HIS A 457 -12.38 11.79 -11.18
N TYR A 458 -13.02 11.52 -10.04
CA TYR A 458 -13.12 12.49 -8.96
C TYR A 458 -11.78 12.74 -8.27
N ALA A 459 -10.91 11.73 -8.17
CA ALA A 459 -9.60 11.90 -7.59
C ALA A 459 -8.70 12.80 -8.45
N LEU A 460 -8.72 12.62 -9.78
CA LEU A 460 -8.01 13.47 -10.74
C LEU A 460 -8.54 14.91 -10.69
N LEU A 461 -9.86 15.07 -10.88
CA LEU A 461 -10.50 16.38 -10.90
C LEU A 461 -10.23 17.16 -9.61
N GLY A 462 -10.40 16.53 -8.44
CA GLY A 462 -10.18 17.17 -7.15
C GLY A 462 -8.71 17.41 -6.78
N SER A 463 -7.77 16.98 -7.62
CA SER A 463 -6.33 17.10 -7.37
C SER A 463 -5.62 18.09 -8.29
N MET A 464 -6.33 18.78 -9.19
CA MET A 464 -5.75 19.73 -10.15
C MET A 464 -5.01 20.91 -9.50
N GLN A 465 -5.40 21.27 -8.27
CA GLN A 465 -4.75 22.30 -7.46
C GLN A 465 -3.87 21.69 -6.35
N LYS A 466 -3.26 20.53 -6.60
CA LYS A 466 -2.30 19.93 -5.67
C LYS A 466 -0.91 19.93 -6.29
N SER A 467 0.09 20.08 -5.45
CA SER A 467 1.49 19.92 -5.82
C SER A 467 1.92 18.49 -5.48
N PHE A 468 2.72 17.88 -6.36
CA PHE A 468 3.16 16.50 -6.19
C PHE A 468 4.67 16.42 -6.18
N GLY A 469 5.23 15.80 -5.15
CA GLY A 469 6.64 15.53 -5.05
C GLY A 469 7.04 14.16 -5.57
N ILE A 470 8.30 13.85 -5.32
CA ILE A 470 8.87 12.51 -5.39
C ILE A 470 9.24 12.05 -4.00
N ARG A 471 9.20 10.75 -3.80
CA ARG A 471 9.50 10.14 -2.52
C ARG A 471 10.58 9.09 -2.65
N GLU A 472 11.51 9.14 -1.73
CA GLU A 472 12.53 8.13 -1.46
C GLU A 472 12.22 7.53 -0.09
N GLU A 473 12.16 6.22 0.01
CA GLU A 473 11.83 5.51 1.24
C GLU A 473 12.82 4.37 1.45
N HIS A 474 13.46 4.32 2.61
CA HIS A 474 14.52 3.36 2.90
C HIS A 474 14.21 2.57 4.16
N ARG A 475 14.13 1.24 4.05
CA ARG A 475 14.09 0.34 5.19
C ARG A 475 15.49 0.13 5.73
N VAL A 476 15.76 0.67 6.91
CA VAL A 476 17.06 0.62 7.57
C VAL A 476 16.97 -0.03 8.95
N SER A 477 18.02 -0.68 9.41
CA SER A 477 18.13 -1.11 10.81
C SER A 477 18.24 0.08 11.75
N GLY A 478 17.89 -0.11 13.02
CA GLY A 478 18.01 0.95 14.03
C GLY A 478 19.45 1.44 14.20
N ALA A 479 20.43 0.53 14.14
CA ALA A 479 21.84 0.92 14.15
C ALA A 479 22.20 1.86 12.99
N LEU A 480 21.71 1.57 11.78
CA LEU A 480 21.95 2.45 10.63
C LEU A 480 21.18 3.77 10.75
N PHE A 481 19.94 3.74 11.25
CA PHE A 481 19.15 4.96 11.51
C PHE A 481 19.88 5.92 12.44
N TYR A 482 20.36 5.45 13.59
CA TYR A 482 21.10 6.28 14.55
C TYR A 482 22.48 6.70 14.03
N ALA A 483 23.13 5.88 13.20
CA ALA A 483 24.35 6.28 12.50
C ALA A 483 24.08 7.43 11.50
N ILE A 484 22.96 7.39 10.77
CA ILE A 484 22.52 8.48 9.89
C ILE A 484 22.25 9.75 10.70
N ASP A 485 21.51 9.65 11.81
CA ASP A 485 21.27 10.81 12.70
C ASP A 485 22.58 11.44 13.19
N SER A 486 23.51 10.61 13.64
CA SER A 486 24.84 11.05 14.07
C SER A 486 25.60 11.77 12.94
N GLN A 487 25.52 11.27 11.70
CA GLN A 487 26.14 11.91 10.54
C GLN A 487 25.45 13.22 10.13
N MET A 488 24.12 13.29 10.20
CA MET A 488 23.37 14.53 9.94
C MET A 488 23.73 15.62 10.95
N ARG A 489 23.94 15.24 12.22
CA ARG A 489 24.41 16.16 13.28
C ARG A 489 25.86 16.58 13.07
N ALA A 490 26.76 15.63 12.84
CA ALA A 490 28.18 15.91 12.62
C ALA A 490 28.47 16.80 11.39
N ARG A 491 27.60 16.75 10.38
CA ARG A 491 27.67 17.61 9.19
C ARG A 491 26.87 18.91 9.30
N GLU A 492 26.26 19.17 10.46
CA GLU A 492 25.40 20.35 10.68
C GLU A 492 24.26 20.47 9.65
N LEU A 493 23.70 19.32 9.25
CA LEU A 493 22.56 19.25 8.32
C LEU A 493 21.23 18.99 9.04
N HIS A 494 21.28 18.52 10.28
CA HIS A 494 20.11 18.07 11.04
C HIS A 494 19.03 19.14 11.25
N ASP A 495 19.41 20.40 11.45
CA ASP A 495 18.53 21.54 11.69
C ASP A 495 18.30 22.42 10.44
N ARG A 496 18.98 22.10 9.33
CA ARG A 496 18.89 22.83 8.08
C ARG A 496 17.68 22.40 7.27
N ARG A 497 16.96 23.38 6.73
CA ARG A 497 15.98 23.13 5.66
C ARG A 497 16.75 22.88 4.37
N LEU A 498 16.55 21.70 3.79
CA LEU A 498 17.17 21.36 2.52
C LEU A 498 16.23 21.75 1.38
N VAL A 499 16.83 22.29 0.33
CA VAL A 499 16.15 22.72 -0.89
C VAL A 499 16.91 22.11 -2.07
N ILE A 500 16.17 21.58 -3.04
CA ILE A 500 16.74 21.06 -4.28
C ILE A 500 16.39 22.07 -5.39
N PRO A 501 17.40 22.70 -6.02
CA PRO A 501 17.17 23.54 -7.18
C PRO A 501 16.52 22.73 -8.31
N THR A 502 15.47 23.28 -8.92
CA THR A 502 14.84 22.70 -10.11
C THR A 502 15.44 23.34 -11.37
N ASP A 503 16.72 23.07 -11.62
CA ASP A 503 17.44 23.55 -12.80
C ASP A 503 17.70 22.42 -13.83
N GLU A 504 18.44 22.73 -14.91
CA GLU A 504 18.80 21.77 -15.96
C GLU A 504 19.61 20.57 -15.44
N SER A 505 20.30 20.73 -14.30
CA SER A 505 21.11 19.69 -13.65
C SER A 505 20.33 18.85 -12.62
N SER A 506 19.07 19.21 -12.35
CA SER A 506 18.20 18.46 -11.46
C SER A 506 18.01 17.02 -11.98
N PRO A 507 18.12 15.99 -11.12
CA PRO A 507 17.85 14.61 -11.51
C PRO A 507 16.36 14.34 -11.77
N TYR A 508 15.51 15.37 -11.73
CA TYR A 508 14.07 15.28 -11.80
C TYR A 508 13.49 16.21 -12.88
N VAL A 509 12.45 15.73 -13.56
CA VAL A 509 11.65 16.57 -14.47
C VAL A 509 10.49 17.16 -13.69
N SER A 510 10.20 18.44 -13.90
CA SER A 510 9.07 19.14 -13.30
C SER A 510 8.03 19.46 -14.39
N PHE A 511 6.76 19.21 -14.09
CA PHE A 511 5.61 19.54 -14.92
C PHE A 511 4.68 20.49 -14.17
N THR A 512 3.77 21.15 -14.88
CA THR A 512 2.55 21.64 -14.22
C THR A 512 1.71 20.45 -13.76
N THR A 513 0.99 20.60 -12.65
CA THR A 513 0.04 19.58 -12.18
C THR A 513 -1.01 19.28 -13.24
N ASP A 514 -1.44 20.29 -14.01
CA ASP A 514 -2.38 20.12 -15.12
C ASP A 514 -1.85 19.13 -16.16
N THR A 515 -0.64 19.37 -16.68
CA THR A 515 0.03 18.49 -17.65
C THR A 515 0.10 17.05 -17.14
N LEU A 516 0.54 16.86 -15.89
CA LEU A 516 0.69 15.52 -15.31
C LEU A 516 -0.67 14.81 -15.16
N LEU A 517 -1.67 15.47 -14.59
CA LEU A 517 -2.97 14.84 -14.32
C LEU A 517 -3.79 14.62 -15.59
N ARG A 518 -3.68 15.51 -16.60
CA ARG A 518 -4.25 15.29 -17.93
C ARG A 518 -3.62 14.08 -18.62
N TRP A 519 -2.30 13.91 -18.53
CA TRP A 519 -1.63 12.71 -19.04
C TRP A 519 -2.11 11.42 -18.37
N VAL A 520 -2.23 11.42 -17.05
CA VAL A 520 -2.73 10.25 -16.32
C VAL A 520 -4.21 9.98 -16.65
N ARG A 521 -5.04 11.02 -16.74
CA ARG A 521 -6.44 10.90 -17.18
C ARG A 521 -6.52 10.27 -18.57
N TRP A 522 -5.77 10.82 -19.51
CA TRP A 522 -5.72 10.34 -20.89
C TRP A 522 -5.35 8.86 -20.95
N ASN A 523 -4.29 8.44 -20.24
CA ASN A 523 -3.87 7.05 -20.21
C ASN A 523 -4.96 6.12 -19.66
N ILE A 524 -5.59 6.48 -18.55
CA ILE A 524 -6.68 5.67 -17.96
C ILE A 524 -7.86 5.62 -18.93
N ASN A 525 -8.24 6.78 -19.50
CA ASN A 525 -9.38 6.88 -20.41
C ASN A 525 -9.17 6.03 -21.67
N LYS A 526 -7.97 6.06 -22.27
CA LYS A 526 -7.59 5.23 -23.42
C LYS A 526 -7.90 3.74 -23.18
N PHE A 527 -7.51 3.19 -22.02
CA PHE A 527 -7.80 1.79 -21.71
C PHE A 527 -9.28 1.54 -21.40
N CYS A 528 -9.94 2.46 -20.71
CA CYS A 528 -11.38 2.35 -20.46
C CYS A 528 -12.16 2.36 -21.78
N LEU A 529 -11.80 3.25 -22.71
CA LEU A 529 -12.38 3.35 -24.04
C LEU A 529 -12.22 2.05 -24.83
N GLY A 530 -11.01 1.47 -24.85
CA GLY A 530 -10.76 0.18 -25.50
C GLY A 530 -11.58 -0.96 -24.88
N PHE A 531 -11.63 -1.01 -23.55
CA PHE A 531 -12.42 -2.01 -22.83
C PHE A 531 -13.92 -1.89 -23.11
N GLU A 532 -14.49 -0.68 -23.01
CA GLU A 532 -15.91 -0.44 -23.25
C GLU A 532 -16.29 -0.64 -24.71
N MET A 533 -15.39 -0.34 -25.66
CA MET A 533 -15.59 -0.67 -27.07
C MET A 533 -15.72 -2.18 -27.27
N VAL A 534 -14.81 -2.98 -26.70
CA VAL A 534 -14.88 -4.46 -26.78
C VAL A 534 -16.12 -5.00 -26.06
N TYR A 535 -16.45 -4.45 -24.89
CA TYR A 535 -17.65 -4.80 -24.14
C TYR A 535 -18.92 -4.51 -24.96
N SER A 536 -18.98 -3.36 -25.63
CA SER A 536 -20.15 -2.94 -26.42
C SER A 536 -20.40 -3.84 -27.63
N PHE A 537 -19.37 -4.48 -28.19
CA PHE A 537 -19.53 -5.49 -29.25
C PHE A 537 -20.19 -6.79 -28.75
N GLN A 538 -20.16 -7.01 -27.44
CA GLN A 538 -20.72 -8.19 -26.79
C GLN A 538 -22.06 -7.92 -26.10
N ASP A 539 -22.52 -6.66 -26.12
CA ASP A 539 -23.75 -6.22 -25.48
C ASP A 539 -24.98 -6.68 -26.28
N PRO A 540 -25.81 -7.58 -25.72
CA PRO A 540 -27.03 -8.06 -26.32
C PRO A 540 -28.20 -7.53 -25.51
N HIS A 541 -28.42 -6.22 -25.51
CA HIS A 541 -29.82 -5.76 -25.44
C HIS A 541 -30.59 -6.09 -26.74
N PHE A 542 -30.10 -7.11 -27.48
CA PHE A 542 -30.81 -8.30 -27.96
C PHE A 542 -30.20 -9.63 -27.49
#